data_AF-A0A3C0S3E0-F1
#
_entry.id   AF-A0A3C0S3E0-F1
#
_cell.length_a   1.000
_cell.length_b   1.000
_cell.length_c   1.000
_cell.angle_alpha   90.00
_cell.angle_beta   90.00
_cell.angle_gamma   90.00
#
_symmetry.space_group_name_H-M   'P 1'
#
loop_
_entity.id
_entity.type
_entity.pdbx_description
1 polymer ?
#
loop_
_entity_poly.entity_id
_entity_poly.type
_entity_poly.pdbx_seq_one_letter_code
_entity_poly.pdbx_strand_id
1 'polypeptide(L)'
;MKRPRKRRIVLKTVISLLVLLCLGLIGYNLYPEPTLDRHAKVDKLIVYKSKRTLLAYSKGKLLKSYRISLGGQPVGDKEFEG
;
A
#
# COMPACT_ATOMS: atom_id res chain seq x y z
N MET A 1 -22.68 -18.02 -41.33
CA MET A 1 -23.23 -18.23 -39.97
C MET A 1 -23.23 -16.92 -39.17
N LYS A 2 -24.32 -16.15 -39.19
CA LYS A 2 -24.42 -14.81 -38.57
C LYS A 2 -24.53 -14.97 -37.05
N ARG A 3 -23.43 -14.77 -36.30
CA ARG A 3 -23.45 -14.75 -34.83
C ARG A 3 -24.54 -13.76 -34.36
N PRO A 4 -25.49 -14.16 -33.50
CA PRO A 4 -26.69 -13.36 -33.22
C PRO A 4 -26.29 -12.01 -32.63
N ARG A 5 -26.89 -10.94 -33.17
CA ARG A 5 -26.60 -9.53 -32.83
C ARG A 5 -26.57 -9.27 -31.32
N LYS A 6 -27.42 -10.00 -30.58
CA LYS A 6 -27.50 -10.03 -29.10
C LYS A 6 -26.16 -10.40 -28.42
N ARG A 7 -25.40 -11.36 -28.95
CA ARG A 7 -24.15 -11.84 -28.34
C ARG A 7 -23.03 -10.80 -28.39
N ARG A 8 -23.00 -9.96 -29.43
CA ARG A 8 -22.06 -8.82 -29.52
C ARG A 8 -22.41 -7.69 -28.55
N ILE A 9 -23.70 -7.47 -28.29
CA ILE A 9 -24.16 -6.46 -27.33
C ILE A 9 -23.80 -6.91 -25.91
N VAL A 10 -24.13 -8.15 -25.54
CA VAL A 10 -23.78 -8.74 -24.23
C VAL A 10 -22.28 -8.72 -23.99
N LEU A 11 -21.47 -9.07 -24.99
CA LEU A 11 -20.02 -9.04 -24.85
C LEU A 11 -19.49 -7.61 -24.61
N LYS A 12 -20.03 -6.61 -25.30
CA LYS A 12 -19.65 -5.21 -25.09
C LYS A 12 -20.05 -4.68 -23.72
N THR A 13 -21.24 -5.04 -23.21
CA THR A 13 -21.65 -4.66 -21.85
C THR A 13 -20.79 -5.32 -20.79
N VAL A 14 -20.45 -6.60 -20.94
CA VAL A 14 -19.54 -7.29 -20.01
C VAL A 14 -18.15 -6.67 -19.99
N ILE A 15 -17.58 -6.35 -21.17
CA ILE A 15 -16.29 -5.67 -21.26
C ILE A 15 -16.36 -4.28 -20.61
N SER A 16 -17.44 -3.51 -20.88
CA SER A 16 -17.61 -2.19 -20.28
C SER A 16 -17.72 -2.24 -18.75
N LEU A 17 -18.41 -3.24 -18.19
CA LEU A 17 -18.49 -3.47 -16.74
C LEU A 17 -17.13 -3.83 -16.16
N LEU A 18 -16.36 -4.70 -16.82
CA LEU A 18 -15.00 -5.06 -16.41
C LEU A 18 -14.06 -3.86 -16.42
N VAL A 19 -14.13 -3.02 -17.45
CA VAL A 19 -13.32 -1.79 -17.53
C VAL A 19 -13.68 -0.84 -16.39
N LEU A 20 -14.97 -0.65 -16.10
CA LEU A 20 -15.42 0.21 -15.01
C LEU A 20 -14.95 -0.31 -13.64
N LEU A 21 -15.00 -1.63 -13.43
CA LEU A 21 -14.49 -2.28 -12.22
C LEU A 21 -12.97 -2.08 -12.08
N CYS A 22 -12.21 -2.31 -13.15
CA CYS A 22 -10.76 -2.10 -13.15
C CYS A 22 -10.39 -0.64 -12.85
N LEU A 23 -11.11 0.34 -13.44
CA LEU A 23 -10.90 1.76 -13.16
C LEU A 23 -11.17 2.09 -11.69
N GLY A 24 -12.22 1.52 -11.10
CA GLY A 24 -12.51 1.65 -9.67
C GLY A 24 -11.39 1.08 -8.78
N LEU A 25 -10.87 -0.10 -9.12
CA LEU A 25 -9.78 -0.74 -8.38
C LEU A 25 -8.46 0.03 -8.50
N ILE A 26 -8.16 0.57 -9.68
CA ILE A 26 -6.98 1.43 -9.89
C ILE A 26 -7.12 2.71 -9.06
N GLY A 27 -8.28 3.37 -9.13
CA GLY A 27 -8.55 4.58 -8.33
C GLY A 27 -8.42 4.32 -6.83
N TYR A 28 -8.89 3.16 -6.35
CA TYR A 28 -8.73 2.76 -4.96
C TYR A 28 -7.26 2.55 -4.56
N ASN A 29 -6.45 1.88 -5.39
CA ASN A 29 -5.03 1.65 -5.10
C ASN A 29 -4.18 2.92 -5.17
N LEU A 30 -4.60 3.90 -5.99
CA LEU A 30 -3.92 5.18 -6.13
C LEU A 30 -4.41 6.23 -5.12
N TYR A 31 -5.44 5.91 -4.33
CA TYR A 31 -5.97 6.86 -3.34
C TYR A 31 -4.91 7.09 -2.25
N PRO A 32 -4.44 8.34 -2.07
CA PRO A 32 -3.33 8.62 -1.16
C PRO A 32 -3.75 8.35 0.29
N GLU A 33 -2.83 7.76 1.05
CA GLU A 33 -3.04 7.62 2.49
C GLU A 33 -3.10 8.98 3.18
N PRO A 34 -3.90 9.14 4.25
CA PRO A 34 -3.89 10.34 5.07
C PRO A 34 -2.48 10.67 5.56
N THR A 35 -2.13 11.96 5.49
CA THR A 35 -0.91 12.49 6.08
C THR A 35 -1.03 12.53 7.59
N LEU A 36 0.12 12.46 8.29
CA LEU A 36 0.10 12.67 9.74
C LEU A 36 -0.28 14.11 10.04
N ASP A 37 -0.99 14.30 11.15
CA ASP A 37 -1.21 15.62 11.73
C ASP A 37 0.13 16.32 12.00
N ARG A 38 0.23 17.61 11.68
CA ARG A 38 1.43 18.43 11.90
C ARG A 38 1.84 18.48 13.37
N HIS A 39 0.89 18.28 14.28
CA HIS A 39 1.14 18.27 15.73
C HIS A 39 1.28 16.87 16.31
N ALA A 40 1.27 15.82 15.48
CA ALA A 40 1.47 14.45 15.94
C ALA A 40 2.87 14.29 16.55
N LYS A 41 2.93 13.93 17.84
CA LYS A 41 4.18 13.62 18.54
C LYS A 41 4.38 12.12 18.60
N VAL A 42 5.45 11.63 17.99
CA VAL A 42 5.88 10.23 18.11
C VAL A 42 6.65 10.06 19.41
N ASP A 43 6.26 9.08 20.23
CA ASP A 43 6.94 8.75 21.48
C ASP A 43 7.63 7.37 21.45
N LYS A 44 7.28 6.54 20.46
CA LYS A 44 7.87 5.20 20.29
C LYS A 44 8.00 4.83 18.82
N LEU A 45 9.17 4.29 18.48
CA LEU A 45 9.43 3.67 17.19
C LEU A 45 9.72 2.18 17.39
N ILE A 46 9.05 1.32 16.63
CA ILE A 46 9.33 -0.12 16.59
C ILE A 46 9.86 -0.45 15.20
N VAL A 47 11.07 -1.00 15.13
CA VAL A 47 11.69 -1.41 13.87
C VAL A 47 11.72 -2.93 13.79
N TYR A 48 10.98 -3.48 12.83
CA TYR A 48 11.09 -4.89 12.46
C TYR A 48 12.13 -5.02 11.36
N LYS A 49 13.41 -5.22 11.75
CA LYS A 49 14.56 -5.26 10.82
C LYS A 49 14.35 -6.27 9.67
N SER A 50 13.91 -7.49 9.98
CA SER A 50 13.64 -8.54 8.98
C SER A 50 12.55 -8.17 7.99
N LYS A 51 11.50 -7.45 8.44
CA LYS A 51 10.37 -7.01 7.61
C LYS A 51 10.63 -5.68 6.89
N ARG A 52 11.75 -5.00 7.19
CA ARG A 52 12.06 -3.66 6.66
C ARG A 52 10.91 -2.67 6.93
N THR A 53 10.35 -2.73 8.14
CA THR A 53 9.19 -1.93 8.55
C THR A 53 9.51 -1.16 9.82
N LEU A 54 9.17 0.13 9.83
CA LEU A 54 9.20 1.00 11.00
C LEU A 54 7.78 1.41 11.34
N LEU A 55 7.39 1.22 12.58
CA LEU A 55 6.10 1.61 13.12
C LEU A 55 6.29 2.80 14.07
N ALA A 56 5.59 3.90 13.80
CA ALA A 56 5.59 5.08 14.64
C ALA A 56 4.33 5.13 15.51
N TYR A 57 4.52 5.27 16.81
CA TYR A 57 3.45 5.30 17.82
C TYR A 57 3.41 6.63 18.58
N SER A 58 2.21 6.95 19.08
CA SER A 58 1.96 8.02 20.04
C SER A 58 0.96 7.55 21.08
N LYS A 59 1.33 7.60 22.36
CA LYS A 59 0.52 7.17 23.50
C LYS A 59 -0.08 5.76 23.31
N GLY A 60 0.72 4.85 22.73
CA GLY A 60 0.32 3.47 22.43
C GLY A 60 -0.49 3.29 21.14
N LYS A 61 -0.88 4.35 20.43
CA LYS A 61 -1.60 4.28 19.15
C LYS A 61 -0.65 4.32 17.96
N LEU A 62 -0.81 3.39 17.01
CA LEU A 62 -0.05 3.41 15.75
C LEU A 62 -0.47 4.62 14.92
N LEU A 63 0.50 5.47 14.58
CA LEU A 63 0.30 6.64 13.73
C LEU A 63 0.60 6.33 12.26
N LYS A 64 1.72 5.66 11.99
CA LYS A 64 2.15 5.36 10.62
C LYS A 64 3.08 4.16 10.56
N SER A 65 3.01 3.45 9.44
CA SER A 65 3.95 2.41 9.07
C SER A 65 4.77 2.88 7.87
N TYR A 66 6.09 2.73 7.96
CA TYR A 66 7.02 3.09 6.90
C TYR A 66 7.79 1.86 6.46
N ARG A 67 7.94 1.72 5.14
CA ARG A 67 8.95 0.82 4.57
C ARG A 67 10.30 1.52 4.67
N ILE A 68 11.28 0.86 5.27
CA ILE A 68 12.60 1.43 5.51
C ILE A 68 13.71 0.60 4.88
N SER A 69 14.79 1.26 4.49
CA SER A 69 16.04 0.59 4.09
C SER A 69 17.01 0.64 5.27
N LEU A 70 17.71 -0.47 5.53
CA LEU A 70 18.63 -0.62 6.67
C LEU A 70 20.11 -0.77 6.23
N GLY A 71 20.41 -0.53 4.95
CA GLY A 71 21.75 -0.76 4.41
C GLY A 71 22.07 -2.26 4.24
N GLY A 72 23.36 -2.58 4.28
CA GLY A 72 23.96 -3.86 3.85
C GLY A 72 23.38 -5.11 4.53
N GLN A 73 24.04 -5.60 5.58
CA GLN A 73 23.62 -6.81 6.30
C GLN A 73 23.11 -6.44 7.70
N PRO A 74 21.86 -5.93 7.83
CA PRO A 74 21.29 -5.48 9.09
C PRO A 74 20.77 -6.65 9.94
N VAL A 75 21.57 -7.73 10.01
CA VAL A 75 21.27 -8.97 10.74
C VAL A 75 22.22 -9.03 11.93
N GLY A 76 21.67 -9.29 13.12
CA GLY A 76 22.44 -9.27 14.36
C GLY A 76 22.69 -7.86 14.89
N ASP A 77 23.65 -7.78 15.80
CA ASP A 77 24.05 -6.54 16.47
C ASP A 77 25.06 -5.76 15.63
N LYS A 78 25.18 -4.45 15.91
CA LYS A 78 26.16 -3.60 15.22
C LYS A 78 27.53 -3.86 15.85
N GLU A 79 28.45 -4.42 15.06
CA GLU A 79 29.79 -4.76 15.54
C GLU A 79 30.81 -3.63 15.30
N PHE A 80 30.59 -2.80 14.28
CA PHE A 80 31.54 -1.76 13.87
C PHE A 80 30.85 -0.42 13.70
N GLU A 81 31.53 0.65 14.10
CA GLU A 81 31.13 2.03 13.81
C GLU A 81 31.46 2.39 12.36
N GLY A 82 30.57 3.17 11.76
CA GLY A 82 30.51 3.56 10.36
C GLY A 82 29.22 4.31 10.13
#